data_AF-A0A4R3ZIL3-F1
#
_entry.id   AF-A0A4R3ZIL3-F1
#
_cell.length_a   1.000
_cell.length_b   1.000
_cell.length_c   1.000
_cell.angle_alpha   90.00
_cell.angle_beta   90.00
_cell.angle_gamma   90.00
#
_symmetry.space_group_name_H-M   'P 1'
#
loop_
_entity.id
_entity.type
_entity.pdbx_description
1 polymer ?
#
loop_
_entity_poly.entity_id
_entity_poly.type
_entity_poly.pdbx_seq_one_letter_code
_entity_poly.pdbx_strand_id
1 'polypeptide(L)'
;MNNEVPLKYYDIADEYATEAAEPVSESERSPLARYFQLLITRLMNNEEISEDAQQEMALEAGIDARRIDEIATFLNQWGNE
;
A
#
# COMPACT_ATOMS: atom_id res chain seq x y z
N MET A 1 9.58 -11.18 18.08
CA MET A 1 8.50 -10.34 17.54
C MET A 1 8.79 -10.20 16.06
N ASN A 2 8.15 -11.01 15.21
CA ASN A 2 8.39 -10.91 13.78
C ASN A 2 7.68 -9.65 13.27
N ASN A 3 8.45 -8.65 12.86
CA ASN A 3 7.97 -7.49 12.10
C ASN A 3 7.69 -7.89 10.63
N GLU A 4 7.16 -9.08 10.42
CA GLU A 4 6.90 -9.62 9.09
C GLU A 4 5.50 -9.20 8.65
N VAL A 5 5.44 -8.62 7.45
CA VAL A 5 4.19 -8.26 6.79
C VAL A 5 3.42 -9.56 6.48
N PRO A 6 2.15 -9.71 6.91
CA PRO A 6 1.35 -10.88 6.57
C PRO A 6 1.23 -11.11 5.05
N LEU A 7 1.24 -12.39 4.63
CA LEU A 7 1.20 -12.79 3.21
C LEU A 7 0.05 -12.15 2.42
N LYS A 8 -1.12 -11.96 3.04
CA LYS A 8 -2.28 -11.31 2.39
C LYS A 8 -1.96 -9.92 1.81
N TYR A 9 -1.01 -9.18 2.39
CA TYR A 9 -0.64 -7.86 1.86
C TYR A 9 0.37 -7.96 0.70
N TYR A 10 1.09 -9.07 0.60
CA TYR A 10 1.88 -9.38 -0.60
C TYR A 10 0.97 -9.74 -1.76
N ASP A 11 -0.11 -10.48 -1.52
CA ASP A 11 -1.09 -10.79 -2.56
C ASP A 11 -1.69 -9.51 -3.16
N ILE A 12 -2.03 -8.53 -2.31
CA ILE A 12 -2.52 -7.20 -2.73
C ILE A 12 -1.42 -6.41 -3.47
N ALA A 13 -0.18 -6.46 -3.00
CA ALA A 13 0.94 -5.79 -3.68
C ALA A 13 1.21 -6.38 -5.08
N ASP A 14 1.06 -7.70 -5.22
CA ASP A 14 1.21 -8.39 -6.50
C ASP A 14 0.04 -8.06 -7.45
N GLU A 15 -1.19 -7.97 -6.94
CA GLU A 15 -2.36 -7.52 -7.71
C GLU A 15 -2.17 -6.07 -8.21
N TYR A 16 -1.84 -5.15 -7.30
CA TYR A 16 -1.49 -3.76 -7.65
C TYR A 16 -0.38 -3.70 -8.71
N ALA A 17 0.66 -4.54 -8.60
CA ALA A 17 1.76 -4.56 -9.57
C ALA A 17 1.32 -4.95 -11.00
N THR A 18 0.22 -5.70 -11.14
CA THR A 18 -0.36 -6.02 -12.46
C THR A 18 -1.19 -4.90 -13.07
N GLU A 19 -1.69 -3.99 -12.24
CA GLU A 19 -2.55 -2.87 -12.64
C GLU A 19 -1.83 -1.52 -12.67
N ALA A 20 -0.67 -1.43 -12.01
CA ALA A 20 0.14 -0.23 -11.94
C ALA A 20 0.58 0.24 -13.33
N ALA A 21 0.45 1.54 -13.58
CA ALA A 21 0.87 2.20 -14.81
C ALA A 21 2.39 2.13 -15.00
N GLU A 22 3.16 2.28 -13.92
CA GLU A 22 4.60 2.03 -13.94
C GLU A 22 4.93 0.65 -13.37
N PRO A 23 5.78 -0.13 -14.04
CA PRO A 23 6.20 -1.44 -13.54
C PRO A 23 6.70 -1.37 -12.10
N VAL A 24 6.26 -2.33 -11.30
CA VAL A 24 6.73 -2.51 -9.92
C VAL A 24 7.90 -3.49 -9.94
N SER A 25 9.04 -3.07 -9.40
CA SER A 25 10.22 -3.94 -9.25
C SER A 25 10.06 -4.93 -8.09
N GLU A 26 10.82 -6.02 -8.13
CA GLU A 26 10.86 -6.99 -7.03
C GLU A 26 11.25 -6.35 -5.69
N SER A 27 12.13 -5.34 -5.72
CA SER A 27 12.53 -4.59 -4.52
C SER A 27 11.42 -3.70 -3.94
N GLU A 28 10.45 -3.28 -4.75
CA GLU A 28 9.29 -2.49 -4.29
C GLU A 28 8.20 -3.36 -3.67
N ARG A 29 8.21 -4.69 -3.91
CA ARG A 29 7.15 -5.60 -3.45
C ARG A 29 6.97 -5.60 -1.93
N SER A 30 8.05 -5.74 -1.16
CA SER A 30 7.98 -5.71 0.31
C SER A 30 7.59 -4.33 0.87
N PRO A 31 8.19 -3.21 0.40
CA PRO A 31 7.70 -1.86 0.70
C PRO A 31 6.22 -1.64 0.44
N LEU A 32 5.71 -2.07 -0.73
CA LEU A 32 4.29 -1.95 -1.07
C LEU A 32 3.42 -2.77 -0.14
N ALA A 33 3.77 -4.03 0.14
CA ALA A 33 3.04 -4.85 1.08
C ALA A 33 2.97 -4.22 2.49
N ARG A 34 4.06 -3.60 2.94
CA ARG A 34 4.09 -2.83 4.20
C ARG A 34 3.18 -1.60 4.14
N TYR A 35 3.20 -0.87 3.04
CA TYR A 35 2.35 0.31 2.85
C TYR A 35 0.85 -0.08 2.84
N PHE A 36 0.48 -1.14 2.12
CA PHE A 36 -0.88 -1.69 2.13
C PHE A 36 -1.29 -2.12 3.54
N GLN A 37 -0.41 -2.77 4.29
CA GLN A 37 -0.67 -3.11 5.68
C GLN A 37 -1.00 -1.86 6.51
N LEU A 38 -0.20 -0.80 6.40
CA LEU A 38 -0.39 0.45 7.14
C LEU A 38 -1.71 1.13 6.77
N LEU A 39 -2.01 1.24 5.47
CA LEU A 39 -3.25 1.85 4.97
C LEU A 39 -4.49 1.07 5.39
N ILE A 40 -4.54 -0.22 5.08
CA ILE A 40 -5.72 -1.06 5.33
C ILE A 40 -5.98 -1.18 6.83
N THR A 41 -4.93 -1.25 7.66
CA THR A 41 -5.11 -1.27 9.13
C THR A 41 -5.81 0.00 9.62
N ARG A 42 -5.41 1.18 9.13
CA ARG A 42 -6.05 2.46 9.47
C ARG A 42 -7.50 2.51 8.97
N LEU A 43 -7.75 2.10 7.72
CA LEU A 43 -9.09 2.01 7.15
C LEU A 43 -10.01 1.09 7.97
N MET A 44 -9.53 -0.09 8.36
CA MET A 44 -10.28 -1.04 9.19
C MET A 44 -10.59 -0.48 10.59
N ASN A 45 -9.76 0.43 11.10
CA ASN A 45 -9.99 1.14 12.36
C ASN A 45 -10.91 2.36 12.21
N ASN A 46 -11.41 2.64 11.01
CA ASN A 46 -12.14 3.87 10.67
C ASN A 46 -11.34 5.15 10.97
N GLU A 47 -10.01 5.09 10.86
CA GLU A 47 -9.16 6.27 11.01
C GLU A 47 -9.22 7.12 9.75
N GLU A 48 -9.35 8.44 9.92
CA GLU A 48 -9.17 9.39 8.82
C GLU A 48 -7.72 9.37 8.36
N ILE A 49 -7.51 9.23 7.06
CA ILE A 49 -6.18 9.18 6.45
C ILE A 49 -5.98 10.49 5.68
N SER A 50 -5.29 11.44 6.30
CA SER A 50 -4.87 12.67 5.64
C SER A 50 -3.75 12.42 4.64
N GLU A 51 -3.53 13.37 3.73
CA GLU A 51 -2.41 13.34 2.79
C GLU A 51 -1.05 13.24 3.52
N ASP A 52 -0.86 14.03 4.58
CA ASP A 52 0.35 13.98 5.41
C ASP A 52 0.57 12.58 6.00
N ALA A 53 -0.49 11.92 6.49
CA ALA A 53 -0.39 10.57 7.02
C ALA A 53 0.00 9.57 5.91
N GLN A 54 -0.51 9.73 4.68
CA GLN A 54 -0.11 8.89 3.55
C GLN A 54 1.36 9.08 3.18
N GLN A 55 1.86 10.32 3.22
CA GLN A 55 3.26 10.61 2.97
C GLN A 55 4.16 10.02 4.06
N GLU A 56 3.80 10.16 5.33
CA GLU A 56 4.54 9.56 6.45
C GLU A 56 4.58 8.03 6.35
N MET A 57 3.45 7.40 6.02
CA MET A 57 3.39 5.95 5.79
C MET A 57 4.24 5.51 4.59
N ALA A 58 4.27 6.31 3.51
CA ALA A 58 5.07 6.01 2.34
C ALA A 58 6.56 6.05 2.67
N LEU A 59 6.98 7.05 3.45
CA LEU A 59 8.34 7.15 3.99
C LEU A 59 8.68 5.99 4.93
N GLU A 60 7.75 5.60 5.82
CA GLU A 60 7.94 4.45 6.72
C GLU A 60 8.07 3.13 5.95
N ALA A 61 7.27 2.96 4.90
CA ALA A 61 7.28 1.77 4.07
C ALA A 61 8.47 1.72 3.09
N GLY A 62 9.04 2.88 2.76
CA GLY A 62 10.10 3.01 1.76
C GLY A 62 9.57 2.96 0.32
N ILE A 63 8.35 3.44 0.08
CA ILE A 63 7.80 3.57 -1.28
C ILE A 63 7.92 5.01 -1.79
N ASP A 64 7.94 5.17 -3.10
CA ASP A 64 7.93 6.49 -3.73
C ASP A 64 6.56 7.17 -3.54
N ALA A 65 6.55 8.43 -3.11
CA ALA A 65 5.33 9.20 -2.89
C ALA A 65 4.46 9.31 -4.16
N ARG A 66 5.05 9.18 -5.36
CA ARG A 66 4.32 9.15 -6.63
C ARG A 66 3.35 7.96 -6.75
N ARG A 67 3.56 6.91 -5.96
CA ARG A 67 2.69 5.71 -5.91
C ARG A 67 1.42 5.95 -5.09
N ILE A 68 1.39 6.97 -4.22
CA ILE A 68 0.31 7.18 -3.24
C ILE A 68 -1.05 7.37 -3.94
N ASP A 69 -1.14 8.30 -4.88
CA ASP A 69 -2.40 8.62 -5.58
C ASP A 69 -2.93 7.43 -6.38
N GLU A 70 -2.03 6.69 -7.02
CA GLU A 70 -2.34 5.49 -7.78
C GLU A 70 -2.85 4.36 -6.85
N ILE A 71 -2.17 4.14 -5.71
CA ILE A 71 -2.57 3.17 -4.70
C ILE A 71 -3.94 3.52 -4.10
N ALA A 72 -4.20 4.80 -3.83
CA ALA A 72 -5.49 5.26 -3.35
C ALA A 72 -6.60 4.98 -4.38
N THR A 73 -6.31 5.18 -5.67
CA THR A 73 -7.23 4.86 -6.77
C THR A 73 -7.49 3.35 -6.86
N PHE A 74 -6.43 2.54 -6.79
CA PHE A 74 -6.51 1.07 -6.78
C PHE A 74 -7.36 0.56 -5.61
N LEU A 75 -7.10 1.00 -4.38
CA LEU A 75 -7.86 0.57 -3.20
C LEU A 75 -9.34 0.96 -3.24
N ASN A 76 -9.66 2.11 -3.84
CA ASN A 76 -11.06 2.51 -4.06
C ASN A 76 -11.78 1.58 -5.05
N GLN A 77 -11.08 0.97 -5.99
CA GLN A 77 -11.67 0.01 -6.92
C GLN A 77 -11.74 -1.38 -6.28
N TRP A 78 -10.64 -1.84 -5.70
CA TRP A 78 -10.52 -3.12 -5.01
C TRP A 78 -11.55 -3.33 -3.89
N GLY A 79 -11.85 -2.29 -3.11
CA GLY A 79 -12.86 -2.36 -2.05
C GLY A 79 -14.32 -2.36 -2.54
N ASN A 80 -14.55 -2.16 -3.84
CA ASN A 80 -15.87 -2.09 -4.47
C ASN A 80 -16.16 -3.28 -5.42
N GLU A 81 -15.22 -4.21 -5.57
CA GLU A 81 -15.44 -5.50 -6.25
C GLU A 81 -16.13 -6.54 -5.33
#